data_AF-A0A1S7C4P3-F1
#
_entry.id   AF-A0A1S7C4P3-F1
#
_cell.length_a   1.000
_cell.length_b   1.000
_cell.length_c   1.000
_cell.angle_alpha   90.00
_cell.angle_beta   90.00
_cell.angle_gamma   90.00
#
_symmetry.space_group_name_H-M   'P 1'
#
loop_
_entity.id
_entity.type
_entity.pdbx_description
1 polymer ?
#
loop_
_entity_poly.entity_id
_entity_poly.type
_entity_poly.pdbx_seq_one_letter_code
_entity_poly.pdbx_strand_id
1 'polypeptide(L)'
;LAGMYILTAGIFSVVGTLISDVVRYELSAAGSRLFAADCLATYNVLFTVHGLAMIFMFLMPVLFSGFGNYFIPLYAGSTEVALPRVNSLSYFLLPLGSTLLLHSLVAEFGAAIGWTMYPPLSTNDMTMNTEAVDWIVLGLLILGMSSVLGAVNFVGTVLFEGALPGMKHITLFTWAIIFTAAMLIITIPIFTGAIVMLLSDMEYSYGFYDGAAAGDAILYQHLFWFFGHPEVYILILPGFGIVSQCLSTSGSKPVFGGQSMILAMGCISILGTLVWVHHMMTTGLEADTRSYFSAVTIMIAIPTGTKIFNWIGTVMGTPWHTVNAEYWAAIAFVLLFSLGGTTGVV
;
A
#
# COMPACT_ATOMS: atom_id res chain seq x y z
N LEU A 1 5.85 -20.04 -6.35
CA LEU A 1 5.44 -18.65 -6.64
C LEU A 1 5.67 -17.70 -5.47
N ALA A 2 5.14 -17.98 -4.26
CA ALA A 2 5.30 -17.10 -3.09
C ALA A 2 6.77 -16.67 -2.80
N GLY A 3 7.71 -17.62 -2.81
CA GLY A 3 9.13 -17.31 -2.63
C GLY A 3 9.70 -16.40 -3.74
N MET A 4 9.17 -16.48 -4.96
CA MET A 4 9.58 -15.59 -6.05
C MET A 4 9.08 -14.16 -5.82
N TYR A 5 7.84 -13.99 -5.34
CA TYR A 5 7.33 -12.67 -4.93
C TYR A 5 8.22 -12.05 -3.85
N ILE A 6 8.56 -12.80 -2.80
CA ILE A 6 9.41 -12.31 -1.70
C ILE A 6 10.81 -11.96 -2.21
N LEU A 7 11.41 -12.79 -3.06
CA LEU A 7 12.73 -12.52 -3.64
C LEU A 7 12.73 -11.26 -4.52
N THR A 8 11.80 -11.17 -5.49
CA THR A 8 11.68 -10.02 -6.38
C THR A 8 11.45 -8.73 -5.59
N ALA A 9 10.55 -8.77 -4.62
CA ALA A 9 10.26 -7.62 -3.77
C ALA A 9 11.43 -7.26 -2.84
N GLY A 10 12.18 -8.25 -2.36
CA GLY A 10 13.41 -8.04 -1.59
C GLY A 10 14.48 -7.32 -2.40
N ILE A 11 14.64 -7.66 -3.68
CA ILE A 11 15.55 -6.95 -4.59
C ILE A 11 15.13 -5.47 -4.72
N PHE A 12 13.86 -5.20 -4.97
CA PHE A 12 13.37 -3.82 -5.09
C PHE A 12 13.36 -3.05 -3.77
N SER A 13 13.26 -3.75 -2.63
CA SER A 13 13.46 -3.17 -1.30
C SER A 13 14.86 -2.59 -1.14
N VAL A 14 15.89 -3.33 -1.58
CA VAL A 14 17.28 -2.85 -1.56
C VAL A 14 17.43 -1.63 -2.44
N VAL A 15 16.86 -1.65 -3.66
CA VAL A 15 16.87 -0.48 -4.56
C VAL A 15 16.21 0.73 -3.90
N GLY A 16 14.99 0.58 -3.39
CA GLY A 16 14.27 1.67 -2.72
C GLY A 16 14.99 2.19 -1.48
N THR A 17 15.63 1.32 -0.70
CA THR A 17 16.42 1.69 0.49
C THR A 17 17.66 2.49 0.10
N LEU A 18 18.41 2.04 -0.91
CA LEU A 18 19.59 2.78 -1.39
C LEU A 18 19.21 4.18 -1.89
N ILE A 19 18.08 4.32 -2.59
CA ILE A 19 17.56 5.63 -3.00
C ILE A 19 17.19 6.48 -1.76
N SER A 20 16.60 5.88 -0.73
CA SER A 20 16.30 6.57 0.54
C SER A 20 17.56 7.09 1.21
N ASP A 21 18.62 6.30 1.26
CA ASP A 21 19.90 6.68 1.85
C ASP A 21 20.47 7.89 1.11
N VAL A 22 20.44 7.89 -0.23
CA VAL A 22 20.86 9.04 -1.04
C VAL A 22 20.07 10.31 -0.67
N VAL A 23 18.73 10.21 -0.60
CA VAL A 23 17.86 11.32 -0.17
C VAL A 23 18.23 11.82 1.23
N ARG A 24 18.53 10.91 2.17
CA ARG A 24 18.91 11.27 3.55
C ARG A 24 20.30 11.88 3.65
N TYR A 25 21.26 11.40 2.88
CA TYR A 25 22.59 12.00 2.80
C TYR A 25 22.53 13.41 2.19
N GLU A 26 21.69 13.63 1.19
CA GLU A 26 21.45 14.97 0.65
C GLU A 26 20.91 15.93 1.71
N LEU A 27 20.07 15.45 2.63
CA LEU A 27 19.52 16.22 3.76
C LEU A 27 20.43 16.30 5.00
N SER A 28 21.68 15.82 4.93
CA SER A 28 22.58 15.75 6.09
C SER A 28 23.00 17.12 6.64
N ALA A 29 23.00 18.16 5.79
CA ALA A 29 23.29 19.54 6.19
C ALA A 29 22.56 20.54 5.28
N ALA A 30 22.32 21.74 5.80
CA ALA A 30 21.73 22.82 5.02
C ALA A 30 22.64 23.20 3.83
N GLY A 31 22.07 23.30 2.63
CA GLY A 31 22.83 23.64 1.41
C GLY A 31 23.71 22.52 0.86
N SER A 32 23.62 21.30 1.41
CA SER A 32 24.28 20.11 0.88
C SER A 32 23.89 19.87 -0.59
N ARG A 33 24.86 19.38 -1.37
CA ARG A 33 24.75 19.11 -2.81
C ARG A 33 25.59 17.88 -3.19
N LEU A 34 25.38 16.78 -2.49
CA LEU A 34 26.18 15.56 -2.66
C LEU A 34 25.73 14.78 -3.90
N PHE A 35 24.43 14.76 -4.17
CA PHE A 35 23.80 14.00 -5.24
C PHE A 35 22.97 14.88 -6.19
N ALA A 36 22.40 15.99 -5.71
CA ALA A 36 21.70 16.98 -6.53
C ALA A 36 22.62 18.18 -6.85
N ALA A 37 23.86 17.89 -7.27
CA ALA A 37 24.89 18.91 -7.50
C ALA A 37 24.49 19.91 -8.60
N ASP A 38 24.15 19.36 -9.77
CA ASP A 38 23.86 20.14 -10.98
C ASP A 38 22.38 20.51 -11.09
N CYS A 39 21.48 19.64 -10.62
CA CYS A 39 20.04 19.83 -10.75
C CYS A 39 19.31 19.47 -9.45
N LEU A 40 18.59 20.45 -8.87
CA LEU A 40 17.78 20.23 -7.66
C LEU A 40 16.64 19.24 -7.92
N ALA A 41 16.16 19.11 -9.16
CA ALA A 41 15.11 18.17 -9.52
C ALA A 41 15.52 16.71 -9.27
N THR A 42 16.82 16.39 -9.31
CA THR A 42 17.33 15.04 -9.02
C THR A 42 16.90 14.54 -7.64
N TYR A 43 16.84 15.42 -6.63
CA TYR A 43 16.32 15.07 -5.31
C TYR A 43 14.86 14.61 -5.39
N ASN A 44 14.02 15.35 -6.13
CA ASN A 44 12.60 15.03 -6.29
C ASN A 44 12.38 13.78 -7.16
N VAL A 45 13.23 13.52 -8.16
CA VAL A 45 13.20 12.26 -8.93
C VAL A 45 13.44 11.07 -8.01
N LEU A 46 14.51 11.13 -7.21
CA LEU A 46 14.86 10.06 -6.27
C LEU A 46 13.78 9.88 -5.19
N PHE A 47 13.25 10.98 -4.65
CA PHE A 47 12.13 10.94 -3.70
C PHE A 47 10.88 10.28 -4.31
N THR A 48 10.54 10.63 -5.54
CA THR A 48 9.39 10.06 -6.28
C THR A 48 9.57 8.55 -6.44
N VAL A 49 10.70 8.11 -6.99
CA VAL A 49 10.96 6.69 -7.25
C VAL A 49 11.11 5.88 -5.96
N HIS A 50 11.71 6.46 -4.90
CA HIS A 50 11.76 5.81 -3.59
C HIS A 50 10.36 5.48 -3.06
N GLY A 51 9.45 6.47 -3.05
CA GLY A 51 8.08 6.28 -2.56
C GLY A 51 7.34 5.20 -3.34
N LEU A 52 7.40 5.26 -4.68
CA LEU A 52 6.77 4.28 -5.56
C LEU A 52 7.37 2.87 -5.39
N ALA A 53 8.70 2.76 -5.28
CA ALA A 53 9.38 1.49 -5.11
C ALA A 53 9.03 0.81 -3.77
N MET A 54 9.04 1.58 -2.67
CA MET A 54 8.76 1.00 -1.36
C MET A 54 7.31 0.52 -1.22
N ILE A 55 6.35 1.25 -1.81
CA ILE A 55 4.93 0.89 -1.77
C ILE A 55 4.63 -0.27 -2.73
N PHE A 56 4.84 -0.05 -4.03
CA PHE A 56 4.32 -0.93 -5.08
C PHE A 56 5.24 -2.09 -5.45
N MET A 57 6.54 -1.95 -5.22
CA MET A 57 7.54 -2.94 -5.62
C MET A 57 8.06 -3.77 -4.44
N PHE A 58 7.89 -3.27 -3.20
CA PHE A 58 8.30 -3.97 -1.98
C PHE A 58 7.12 -4.35 -1.07
N LEU A 59 6.52 -3.40 -0.36
CA LEU A 59 5.59 -3.71 0.73
C LEU A 59 4.37 -4.49 0.23
N MET A 60 3.73 -4.00 -0.84
CA MET A 60 2.58 -4.68 -1.45
C MET A 60 2.91 -6.11 -1.89
N PRO A 61 3.94 -6.34 -2.73
CA PRO A 61 4.36 -7.69 -3.11
C PRO A 61 4.73 -8.62 -1.96
N VAL A 62 5.39 -8.15 -0.90
CA VAL A 62 5.76 -9.01 0.24
C VAL A 62 4.53 -9.37 1.06
N LEU A 63 3.79 -8.36 1.53
CA LEU A 63 2.76 -8.51 2.55
C LEU A 63 1.50 -9.17 1.98
N PHE A 64 1.08 -8.73 0.80
CA PHE A 64 -0.12 -9.26 0.16
C PHE A 64 0.20 -10.48 -0.70
N SER A 65 1.04 -10.33 -1.74
CA SER A 65 1.24 -11.39 -2.73
C SER A 65 2.15 -12.51 -2.22
N GLY A 66 3.25 -12.21 -1.55
CA GLY A 66 4.23 -13.19 -1.06
C GLY A 66 3.64 -14.06 0.05
N PHE A 67 3.28 -13.44 1.17
CA PHE A 67 2.65 -14.14 2.28
C PHE A 67 1.27 -14.68 1.92
N GLY A 68 0.45 -13.96 1.15
CA GLY A 68 -0.85 -14.45 0.71
C GLY A 68 -0.74 -15.73 -0.10
N ASN A 69 0.16 -15.78 -1.10
CA ASN A 69 0.34 -16.99 -1.92
C ASN A 69 0.88 -18.18 -1.15
N TYR A 70 1.61 -17.95 -0.06
CA TYR A 70 2.10 -19.03 0.78
C TYR A 70 1.01 -19.53 1.74
N PHE A 71 0.39 -18.61 2.46
CA PHE A 71 -0.44 -18.96 3.62
C PHE A 71 -1.92 -19.13 3.31
N ILE A 72 -2.47 -18.48 2.28
CA ILE A 72 -3.91 -18.58 2.00
C ILE A 72 -4.34 -20.01 1.63
N PRO A 73 -3.66 -20.72 0.71
CA PRO A 73 -4.02 -22.11 0.42
C PRO A 73 -3.90 -23.01 1.66
N LEU A 74 -2.82 -22.82 2.45
CA LEU A 74 -2.58 -23.59 3.67
C LEU A 74 -3.69 -23.38 4.71
N TYR A 75 -4.08 -22.13 4.97
CA TYR A 75 -5.14 -21.82 5.94
C TYR A 75 -6.55 -22.14 5.41
N ALA A 76 -6.76 -22.09 4.10
CA ALA A 76 -7.99 -22.58 3.49
C ALA A 76 -8.08 -24.12 3.50
N GLY A 77 -6.95 -24.81 3.68
CA GLY A 77 -6.87 -26.27 3.54
C GLY A 77 -7.04 -26.71 2.09
N SER A 78 -6.58 -25.90 1.13
CA SER A 78 -6.53 -26.24 -0.29
C SER A 78 -5.11 -26.62 -0.71
N THR A 79 -4.98 -27.43 -1.75
CA THR A 79 -3.67 -27.81 -2.30
C THR A 79 -3.02 -26.68 -3.09
N GLU A 80 -3.83 -25.79 -3.68
CA GLU A 80 -3.39 -24.60 -4.39
C GLU A 80 -4.46 -23.49 -4.34
N VAL A 81 -4.16 -22.32 -4.91
CA VAL A 81 -5.12 -21.24 -5.17
C VAL A 81 -6.12 -21.61 -6.27
N ALA A 82 -7.29 -20.96 -6.28
CA ALA A 82 -8.38 -21.24 -7.22
C ALA A 82 -8.02 -21.04 -8.71
N LEU A 83 -7.18 -20.05 -9.03
CA LEU A 83 -6.78 -19.70 -10.40
C LEU A 83 -5.25 -19.73 -10.56
N PRO A 84 -4.61 -20.91 -10.61
CA PRO A 84 -3.15 -21.03 -10.59
C PRO A 84 -2.44 -20.31 -11.75
N ARG A 85 -3.04 -20.31 -12.95
CA ARG A 85 -2.47 -19.62 -14.12
C ARG A 85 -2.58 -18.11 -14.02
N VAL A 86 -3.70 -17.61 -13.51
CA VAL A 86 -3.89 -16.17 -13.23
C VAL A 86 -2.89 -15.72 -12.17
N ASN A 87 -2.67 -16.55 -11.16
CA ASN A 87 -1.65 -16.32 -10.15
C ASN A 87 -0.23 -16.25 -10.74
N SER A 88 0.09 -17.17 -11.65
CA SER A 88 1.40 -17.13 -12.33
C SER A 88 1.54 -15.86 -13.17
N LEU A 89 0.48 -15.44 -13.87
CA LEU A 89 0.48 -14.19 -14.63
C LEU A 89 0.66 -12.97 -13.72
N SER A 90 -0.07 -12.91 -12.60
CA SER A 90 0.07 -11.80 -11.66
C SER A 90 1.51 -11.67 -11.16
N TYR A 91 2.22 -12.79 -10.96
CA TYR A 91 3.63 -12.72 -10.60
C TYR A 91 4.49 -12.12 -11.70
N PHE A 92 4.37 -12.55 -12.95
CA PHE A 92 5.23 -12.04 -14.04
C PHE A 92 4.99 -10.57 -14.36
N LEU A 93 3.80 -10.04 -14.06
CA LEU A 93 3.53 -8.61 -14.17
C LEU A 93 4.31 -7.79 -13.12
N LEU A 94 4.63 -8.34 -11.93
CA LEU A 94 5.40 -7.61 -10.91
C LEU A 94 6.79 -7.17 -11.39
N PRO A 95 7.72 -8.05 -11.81
CA PRO A 95 9.03 -7.63 -12.27
C PRO A 95 8.94 -6.81 -13.56
N LEU A 96 7.95 -7.07 -14.43
CA LEU A 96 7.73 -6.26 -15.63
C LEU A 96 7.35 -4.81 -15.26
N GLY A 97 6.29 -4.60 -14.47
CA GLY A 97 5.85 -3.27 -14.07
C GLY A 97 6.91 -2.52 -13.26
N SER A 98 7.64 -3.25 -12.41
CA SER A 98 8.76 -2.71 -11.64
C SER A 98 9.91 -2.22 -12.52
N THR A 99 10.30 -3.00 -13.53
CA THR A 99 11.39 -2.61 -14.45
C THR A 99 10.99 -1.45 -15.36
N LEU A 100 9.73 -1.43 -15.83
CA LEU A 100 9.17 -0.30 -16.58
C LEU A 100 9.17 0.98 -15.74
N LEU A 101 8.73 0.90 -14.48
CA LEU A 101 8.74 2.05 -13.56
C LEU A 101 10.16 2.58 -13.35
N LEU A 102 11.13 1.70 -13.08
CA LEU A 102 12.53 2.11 -12.89
C LEU A 102 13.19 2.64 -14.16
N HIS A 103 12.65 2.33 -15.34
CA HIS A 103 13.14 2.91 -16.59
C HIS A 103 12.99 4.44 -16.60
N SER A 104 12.04 4.99 -15.84
CA SER A 104 11.92 6.44 -15.64
C SER A 104 13.19 7.12 -15.12
N LEU A 105 14.09 6.41 -14.42
CA LEU A 105 15.36 6.96 -13.94
C LEU A 105 16.38 7.19 -15.05
N VAL A 106 16.28 6.46 -16.16
CA VAL A 106 17.20 6.54 -17.30
C VAL A 106 16.57 7.23 -18.51
N ALA A 107 15.25 7.46 -18.48
CA ALA A 107 14.54 8.28 -19.45
C ALA A 107 14.83 9.77 -19.17
N GLU A 108 15.65 10.36 -20.05
CA GLU A 108 16.14 11.73 -19.98
C GLU A 108 16.63 12.19 -18.59
N PHE A 109 15.84 13.02 -17.89
CA PHE A 109 16.15 13.63 -16.59
C PHE A 109 15.30 13.06 -15.43
N GLY A 110 14.44 12.07 -15.71
CA GLY A 110 13.53 11.48 -14.73
C GLY A 110 12.34 12.38 -14.34
N ALA A 111 11.44 11.83 -13.51
CA ALA A 111 10.19 12.49 -13.13
C ALA A 111 10.22 13.04 -11.70
N ALA A 112 10.36 14.35 -11.56
CA ALA A 112 10.36 15.10 -10.30
C ALA A 112 8.96 15.53 -9.78
N ILE A 113 7.98 14.61 -9.80
CA ILE A 113 6.54 14.92 -9.56
C ILE A 113 5.97 14.47 -8.22
N GLY A 114 6.78 13.81 -7.40
CA GLY A 114 6.33 13.14 -6.18
C GLY A 114 5.55 11.86 -6.48
N TRP A 115 5.45 10.96 -5.49
CA TRP A 115 4.74 9.68 -5.66
C TRP A 115 3.23 9.86 -5.93
N THR A 116 2.68 11.04 -5.63
CA THR A 116 1.28 11.40 -5.89
C THR A 116 1.05 11.92 -7.30
N MET A 117 2.07 12.34 -8.04
CA MET A 117 1.99 12.71 -9.46
C MET A 117 0.92 13.78 -9.79
N TYR A 118 0.80 14.81 -8.95
CA TYR A 118 -0.26 15.82 -9.11
C TYR A 118 -0.12 16.70 -10.35
N PRO A 119 -1.19 16.85 -11.16
CA PRO A 119 -1.28 17.96 -12.09
C PRO A 119 -1.49 19.29 -11.33
N PRO A 120 -1.09 20.44 -11.89
CA PRO A 120 -0.48 20.58 -13.22
C PRO A 120 1.02 20.26 -13.25
N LEU A 121 1.67 19.91 -12.13
CA LEU A 121 3.11 19.64 -12.12
C LEU A 121 3.46 18.45 -13.02
N SER A 122 2.70 17.36 -12.95
CA SER A 122 2.92 16.17 -13.79
C SER A 122 2.58 16.37 -15.27
N THR A 123 1.80 17.38 -15.62
CA THR A 123 1.41 17.71 -17.01
C THR A 123 2.11 18.96 -17.55
N ASN A 124 3.12 19.49 -16.83
CA ASN A 124 3.81 20.70 -17.22
C ASN A 124 5.07 20.38 -18.03
N ASP A 125 4.92 20.39 -19.35
CA ASP A 125 5.99 20.12 -20.33
C ASP A 125 7.17 21.10 -20.24
N MET A 126 7.00 22.27 -19.61
CA MET A 126 8.12 23.21 -19.39
C MET A 126 9.03 22.79 -18.23
N THR A 127 8.51 21.97 -17.31
CA THR A 127 9.23 21.57 -16.09
C THR A 127 9.49 20.07 -16.01
N MET A 128 8.81 19.28 -16.84
CA MET A 128 8.81 17.82 -16.79
C MET A 128 8.99 17.24 -18.19
N ASN A 129 9.73 16.14 -18.28
CA ASN A 129 9.70 15.29 -19.46
C ASN A 129 8.57 14.28 -19.34
N THR A 130 7.69 14.29 -20.33
CA THR A 130 6.55 13.38 -20.50
C THR A 130 6.97 11.91 -20.51
N GLU A 131 8.08 11.55 -21.18
CA GLU A 131 8.52 10.15 -21.31
C GLU A 131 8.82 9.51 -19.95
N ALA A 132 9.48 10.24 -19.04
CA ALA A 132 9.78 9.71 -17.71
C ALA A 132 8.50 9.46 -16.89
N VAL A 133 7.48 10.30 -17.06
CA VAL A 133 6.16 10.12 -16.42
C VAL A 133 5.42 8.94 -17.04
N ASP A 134 5.50 8.75 -18.36
CA ASP A 134 4.89 7.62 -19.07
C ASP A 134 5.41 6.27 -18.55
N TRP A 135 6.73 6.15 -18.35
CA TRP A 135 7.32 4.93 -17.79
C TRP A 135 6.81 4.64 -16.36
N ILE A 136 6.60 5.68 -15.55
CA ILE A 136 5.99 5.53 -14.23
C ILE A 136 4.54 5.06 -14.35
N VAL A 137 3.73 5.75 -15.16
CA VAL A 137 2.30 5.41 -15.34
C VAL A 137 2.15 4.00 -15.88
N LEU A 138 2.90 3.63 -16.92
CA LEU A 138 2.89 2.29 -17.49
C LEU A 138 3.29 1.23 -16.46
N GLY A 139 4.35 1.47 -15.70
CA GLY A 139 4.77 0.58 -14.61
C GLY A 139 3.66 0.37 -13.57
N LEU A 140 3.01 1.46 -13.14
CA LEU A 140 1.92 1.41 -12.16
C LEU A 140 0.66 0.70 -12.70
N LEU A 141 0.32 0.85 -13.98
CA LEU A 141 -0.78 0.11 -14.60
C LEU A 141 -0.52 -1.40 -14.59
N ILE A 142 0.69 -1.82 -14.93
CA ILE A 142 1.09 -3.24 -14.89
C ILE A 142 1.07 -3.78 -13.44
N LEU A 143 1.58 -3.00 -12.48
CA LEU A 143 1.58 -3.37 -11.05
C LEU A 143 0.15 -3.44 -10.48
N GLY A 144 -0.74 -2.54 -10.88
CA GLY A 144 -2.16 -2.55 -10.53
C GLY A 144 -2.89 -3.77 -11.08
N MET A 145 -2.60 -4.17 -12.33
CA MET A 145 -3.14 -5.43 -12.87
C MET A 145 -2.66 -6.65 -12.09
N SER A 146 -1.37 -6.69 -11.72
CA SER A 146 -0.82 -7.76 -10.85
C SER A 146 -1.61 -7.88 -9.54
N SER A 147 -1.85 -6.78 -8.84
CA SER A 147 -2.52 -6.79 -7.53
C SER A 147 -4.00 -7.19 -7.63
N VAL A 148 -4.73 -6.72 -8.64
CA VAL A 148 -6.14 -7.09 -8.86
C VAL A 148 -6.31 -8.56 -9.22
N LEU A 149 -5.45 -9.10 -10.09
CA LEU A 149 -5.47 -10.53 -10.43
C LEU A 149 -5.20 -11.42 -9.21
N GLY A 150 -4.23 -11.02 -8.37
CA GLY A 150 -3.98 -11.67 -7.09
C GLY A 150 -5.16 -11.58 -6.13
N ALA A 151 -5.81 -10.41 -6.04
CA ALA A 151 -6.97 -10.19 -5.19
C ALA A 151 -8.17 -11.06 -5.55
N VAL A 152 -8.55 -11.09 -6.84
CA VAL A 152 -9.62 -11.96 -7.33
C VAL A 152 -9.31 -13.43 -7.02
N ASN A 153 -8.06 -13.83 -7.21
CA ASN A 153 -7.64 -15.20 -6.95
C ASN A 153 -7.68 -15.57 -5.46
N PHE A 154 -7.25 -14.69 -4.55
CA PHE A 154 -7.34 -14.96 -3.11
C PHE A 154 -8.77 -15.00 -2.60
N VAL A 155 -9.64 -14.09 -3.08
CA VAL A 155 -11.08 -14.14 -2.77
C VAL A 155 -11.68 -15.45 -3.27
N GLY A 156 -11.40 -15.82 -4.53
CA GLY A 156 -11.87 -17.09 -5.10
C GLY A 156 -11.38 -18.30 -4.33
N THR A 157 -10.11 -18.31 -3.91
CA THR A 157 -9.52 -19.40 -3.11
C THR A 157 -10.24 -19.54 -1.78
N VAL A 158 -10.45 -18.45 -1.03
CA VAL A 158 -11.12 -18.56 0.27
C VAL A 158 -12.59 -18.94 0.13
N LEU A 159 -13.30 -18.41 -0.87
CA LEU A 159 -14.72 -18.70 -1.06
C LEU A 159 -14.98 -20.13 -1.58
N PHE A 160 -14.26 -20.54 -2.62
CA PHE A 160 -14.59 -21.74 -3.39
C PHE A 160 -13.68 -22.94 -3.10
N GLU A 161 -12.44 -22.71 -2.67
CA GLU A 161 -11.49 -23.80 -2.37
C GLU A 161 -11.50 -24.16 -0.88
N GLY A 162 -10.84 -25.28 -0.54
CA GLY A 162 -10.59 -25.70 0.84
C GLY A 162 -11.39 -26.91 1.29
N ALA A 163 -10.73 -27.81 2.03
CA ALA A 163 -11.29 -29.12 2.39
C ALA A 163 -12.24 -29.12 3.60
N LEU A 164 -12.23 -28.07 4.44
CA LEU A 164 -12.94 -28.05 5.72
C LEU A 164 -13.74 -26.74 5.90
N PRO A 165 -15.09 -26.79 5.90
CA PRO A 165 -15.94 -25.61 6.04
C PRO A 165 -15.65 -24.72 7.27
N GLY A 166 -15.05 -25.28 8.33
CA GLY A 166 -14.74 -24.55 9.57
C GLY A 166 -13.34 -23.93 9.66
N MET A 167 -12.37 -24.32 8.81
CA MET A 167 -10.97 -23.87 8.93
C MET A 167 -10.75 -22.43 8.46
N LYS A 168 -11.61 -21.96 7.56
CA LYS A 168 -11.50 -20.65 6.88
C LYS A 168 -11.63 -19.46 7.84
N HIS A 169 -12.34 -19.65 8.96
CA HIS A 169 -12.70 -18.56 9.87
C HIS A 169 -11.76 -18.41 11.07
N ILE A 170 -10.80 -19.33 11.25
CA ILE A 170 -9.97 -19.40 12.46
C ILE A 170 -8.80 -18.43 12.40
N THR A 171 -8.20 -18.24 11.21
CA THR A 171 -6.95 -17.49 11.09
C THR A 171 -7.18 -16.03 10.73
N LEU A 172 -6.73 -15.12 11.60
CA LEU A 172 -6.85 -13.67 11.39
C LEU A 172 -6.15 -13.17 10.12
N PHE A 173 -5.06 -13.83 9.68
CA PHE A 173 -4.40 -13.49 8.42
C PHE A 173 -5.29 -13.71 7.20
N THR A 174 -6.08 -14.77 7.18
CA THR A 174 -7.02 -15.03 6.08
C THR A 174 -8.01 -13.87 5.94
N TRP A 175 -8.59 -13.40 7.06
CA TRP A 175 -9.47 -12.23 7.07
C TRP A 175 -8.77 -10.95 6.63
N ALA A 176 -7.54 -10.71 7.10
CA ALA A 176 -6.74 -9.57 6.68
C ALA A 176 -6.54 -9.54 5.16
N ILE A 177 -6.20 -10.67 4.55
CA ILE A 177 -6.02 -10.77 3.10
C ILE A 177 -7.35 -10.61 2.34
N ILE A 178 -8.46 -11.16 2.84
CA ILE A 178 -9.77 -10.98 2.18
C ILE A 178 -10.18 -9.51 2.16
N PHE A 179 -10.05 -8.81 3.29
CA PHE A 179 -10.35 -7.39 3.36
C PHE A 179 -9.43 -6.56 2.45
N THR A 180 -8.14 -6.89 2.43
CA THR A 180 -7.15 -6.28 1.53
C THR A 180 -7.53 -6.49 0.06
N ALA A 181 -7.89 -7.72 -0.31
CA ALA A 181 -8.29 -8.08 -1.66
C ALA A 181 -9.59 -7.36 -2.09
N ALA A 182 -10.56 -7.25 -1.19
CA ALA A 182 -11.80 -6.53 -1.45
C ALA A 182 -11.53 -5.03 -1.74
N MET A 183 -10.67 -4.39 -0.94
CA MET A 183 -10.28 -3.00 -1.20
C MET A 183 -9.55 -2.88 -2.54
N LEU A 184 -8.58 -3.73 -2.84
CA LEU A 184 -7.84 -3.71 -4.11
C LEU A 184 -8.76 -3.79 -5.34
N ILE A 185 -9.76 -4.69 -5.31
CA ILE A 185 -10.73 -4.84 -6.40
C ILE A 185 -11.53 -3.55 -6.62
N ILE A 186 -11.83 -2.81 -5.55
CA ILE A 186 -12.64 -1.58 -5.60
C ILE A 186 -11.78 -0.37 -5.98
N THR A 187 -10.59 -0.24 -5.42
CA THR A 187 -9.83 1.02 -5.42
C THR A 187 -8.83 1.12 -6.56
N ILE A 188 -8.24 0.01 -7.01
CA ILE A 188 -7.30 0.01 -8.13
C ILE A 188 -7.94 0.49 -9.44
N PRO A 189 -9.17 0.09 -9.81
CA PRO A 189 -9.82 0.64 -11.01
C PRO A 189 -9.95 2.17 -11.01
N ILE A 190 -10.18 2.77 -9.84
CA ILE A 190 -10.29 4.22 -9.68
C ILE A 190 -8.92 4.89 -9.87
N PHE A 191 -7.87 4.31 -9.29
CA PHE A 191 -6.50 4.75 -9.52
C PHE A 191 -6.09 4.64 -10.99
N THR A 192 -6.37 3.49 -11.62
CA THR A 192 -6.16 3.26 -13.05
C THR A 192 -6.84 4.35 -13.88
N GLY A 193 -8.09 4.69 -13.56
CA GLY A 193 -8.80 5.79 -14.21
C GLY A 193 -8.07 7.12 -14.06
N ALA A 194 -7.60 7.45 -12.86
CA ALA A 194 -6.87 8.69 -12.57
C ALA A 194 -5.59 8.82 -13.41
N ILE A 195 -4.77 7.76 -13.46
CA ILE A 195 -3.49 7.81 -14.16
C ILE A 195 -3.63 7.64 -15.69
N VAL A 196 -4.70 6.98 -16.18
CA VAL A 196 -5.03 6.96 -17.61
C VAL A 196 -5.54 8.32 -18.09
N MET A 197 -6.36 9.01 -17.29
CA MET A 197 -6.73 10.40 -17.58
C MET A 197 -5.52 11.32 -17.58
N LEU A 198 -4.58 11.13 -16.64
CA LEU A 198 -3.34 11.90 -16.61
C LEU A 198 -2.50 11.67 -17.87
N LEU A 199 -2.33 10.41 -18.27
CA LEU A 199 -1.67 10.05 -19.54
C LEU A 199 -2.37 10.67 -20.74
N SER A 200 -3.71 10.72 -20.73
CA SER A 200 -4.48 11.31 -21.82
C SER A 200 -4.34 12.84 -21.91
N ASP A 201 -4.17 13.51 -20.77
CA ASP A 201 -3.88 14.93 -20.73
C ASP A 201 -2.50 15.25 -21.31
N MET A 202 -1.50 14.42 -21.00
CA MET A 202 -0.14 14.56 -21.51
C MET A 202 -0.02 14.24 -23.01
N GLU A 203 -0.58 13.12 -23.46
CA GLU A 203 -0.35 12.60 -24.82
C GLU A 203 -1.40 13.03 -25.86
N TYR A 204 -2.63 13.31 -25.40
CA TYR A 204 -3.77 13.58 -26.29
C TYR A 204 -4.45 14.92 -26.00
N SER A 205 -3.95 15.70 -25.04
CA SER A 205 -4.49 17.01 -24.65
C SER A 205 -6.00 16.98 -24.33
N TYR A 206 -6.47 15.93 -23.67
CA TYR A 206 -7.90 15.78 -23.30
C TYR A 206 -8.36 16.80 -22.25
N GLY A 207 -7.46 17.29 -21.40
CA GLY A 207 -7.70 18.42 -20.50
C GLY A 207 -8.56 18.10 -19.28
N PHE A 208 -8.55 16.87 -18.76
CA PHE A 208 -9.28 16.48 -17.55
C PHE A 208 -8.85 17.27 -16.31
N TYR A 209 -7.56 17.57 -16.20
CA TYR A 209 -6.96 18.21 -15.03
C TYR A 209 -6.42 19.63 -15.30
N ASP A 210 -6.57 20.11 -16.53
CA ASP A 210 -6.15 21.46 -16.93
C ASP A 210 -7.29 22.47 -16.80
N GLY A 211 -7.13 23.43 -15.88
CA GLY A 211 -8.09 24.51 -15.68
C GLY A 211 -8.29 25.40 -16.93
N ALA A 212 -7.29 25.50 -17.81
CA ALA A 212 -7.43 26.24 -19.08
C ALA A 212 -8.34 25.50 -20.09
N ALA A 213 -8.44 24.18 -19.99
CA ALA A 213 -9.34 23.32 -20.76
C ALA A 213 -10.68 23.04 -20.03
N ALA A 214 -10.99 23.79 -18.97
CA ALA A 214 -12.13 23.57 -18.07
C ALA A 214 -12.09 22.24 -17.28
N GLY A 215 -10.92 21.62 -17.15
CA GLY A 215 -10.62 20.54 -16.23
C GLY A 215 -10.36 21.02 -14.80
N ASP A 216 -10.09 20.08 -13.89
CA ASP A 216 -9.86 20.37 -12.47
C ASP A 216 -8.75 19.50 -11.86
N ALA A 217 -7.64 20.10 -11.45
CA ALA A 217 -6.56 19.39 -10.77
C ALA A 217 -6.99 18.80 -9.40
N ILE A 218 -8.03 19.33 -8.76
CA ILE A 218 -8.58 18.77 -7.52
C ILE A 218 -9.34 17.46 -7.78
N LEU A 219 -9.89 17.26 -8.99
CA LEU A 219 -10.44 15.96 -9.40
C LEU A 219 -9.38 14.87 -9.32
N TYR A 220 -8.15 15.14 -9.79
CA TYR A 220 -7.05 14.19 -9.66
C TYR A 220 -6.80 13.83 -8.19
N GLN A 221 -6.76 14.82 -7.29
CA GLN A 221 -6.54 14.56 -5.86
C GLN A 221 -7.65 13.70 -5.25
N HIS A 222 -8.92 13.93 -5.61
CA HIS A 222 -10.01 13.08 -5.15
C HIS A 222 -9.85 11.64 -5.62
N LEU A 223 -9.56 11.42 -6.91
CA LEU A 223 -9.40 10.07 -7.46
C LEU A 223 -8.16 9.36 -6.89
N PHE A 224 -7.04 10.07 -6.82
CA PHE A 224 -5.79 9.56 -6.26
C PHE A 224 -5.98 9.18 -4.79
N TRP A 225 -6.57 10.03 -3.95
CA TRP A 225 -6.71 9.72 -2.53
C TRP A 225 -7.83 8.73 -2.23
N PHE A 226 -8.89 8.68 -3.05
CA PHE A 226 -9.89 7.62 -2.95
C PHE A 226 -9.25 6.24 -3.09
N PHE A 227 -8.18 6.14 -3.88
CA PHE A 227 -7.31 4.98 -3.89
C PHE A 227 -6.28 5.00 -2.74
N GLY A 228 -5.55 6.09 -2.58
CA GLY A 228 -4.33 6.17 -1.78
C GLY A 228 -4.56 6.01 -0.29
N HIS A 229 -5.71 6.44 0.24
CA HIS A 229 -6.00 6.19 1.65
C HIS A 229 -6.39 4.72 1.92
N PRO A 230 -7.26 4.07 1.13
CA PRO A 230 -7.40 2.62 1.21
C PRO A 230 -6.08 1.87 0.99
N GLU A 231 -5.19 2.33 0.11
CA GLU A 231 -3.89 1.69 -0.14
C GLU A 231 -3.03 1.61 1.13
N VAL A 232 -3.01 2.63 1.98
CA VAL A 232 -2.28 2.53 3.26
C VAL A 232 -2.87 1.48 4.20
N TYR A 233 -4.18 1.19 4.11
CA TYR A 233 -4.78 0.07 4.82
C TYR A 233 -4.53 -1.28 4.15
N ILE A 234 -4.51 -1.32 2.82
CA ILE A 234 -4.13 -2.51 2.04
C ILE A 234 -2.72 -2.95 2.46
N LEU A 235 -1.80 -2.00 2.67
CA LEU A 235 -0.46 -2.25 3.18
C LEU A 235 -0.44 -2.81 4.61
N ILE A 236 -1.22 -2.24 5.53
CA ILE A 236 -1.11 -2.57 6.96
C ILE A 236 -1.95 -3.78 7.40
N LEU A 237 -3.08 -4.06 6.75
CA LEU A 237 -3.98 -5.14 7.15
C LEU A 237 -3.29 -6.52 7.16
N PRO A 238 -2.54 -6.94 6.11
CA PRO A 238 -1.79 -8.20 6.16
C PRO A 238 -0.74 -8.21 7.28
N GLY A 239 -0.10 -7.06 7.54
CA GLY A 239 0.81 -6.87 8.67
C GLY A 239 0.12 -7.14 10.02
N PHE A 240 -1.10 -6.62 10.21
CA PHE A 240 -1.91 -6.95 11.39
C PHE A 240 -2.22 -8.44 11.50
N GLY A 241 -2.46 -9.11 10.37
CA GLY A 241 -2.58 -10.55 10.31
C GLY A 241 -1.33 -11.20 10.92
N ILE A 242 -0.17 -10.96 10.30
CA ILE A 242 1.14 -11.55 10.67
C ILE A 242 1.44 -11.35 12.15
N VAL A 243 1.33 -10.10 12.64
CA VAL A 243 1.56 -9.76 14.05
C VAL A 243 0.64 -10.56 14.97
N SER A 244 -0.62 -10.76 14.57
CA SER A 244 -1.56 -11.58 15.33
C SER A 244 -1.10 -13.04 15.43
N GLN A 245 -0.56 -13.64 14.35
CA GLN A 245 0.00 -15.00 14.43
C GLN A 245 1.28 -15.05 15.26
N CYS A 246 2.22 -14.12 15.07
CA CYS A 246 3.47 -14.10 15.82
C CYS A 246 3.23 -14.04 17.34
N LEU A 247 2.32 -13.18 17.80
CA LEU A 247 1.98 -13.05 19.21
C LEU A 247 1.23 -14.28 19.75
N SER A 248 0.29 -14.81 18.97
CA SER A 248 -0.51 -15.99 19.33
C SER A 248 0.34 -17.26 19.46
N THR A 249 1.19 -17.53 18.46
CA THR A 249 2.06 -18.70 18.43
C THR A 249 3.10 -18.64 19.54
N SER A 250 3.73 -17.49 19.74
CA SER A 250 4.72 -17.30 20.82
C SER A 250 4.11 -17.49 22.21
N GLY A 251 2.84 -17.11 22.38
CA GLY A 251 2.09 -17.34 23.61
C GLY A 251 1.44 -18.71 23.73
N SER A 252 1.50 -19.54 22.68
CA SER A 252 0.79 -20.83 22.56
C SER A 252 -0.69 -20.75 22.95
N LYS A 253 -1.34 -19.64 22.60
CA LYS A 253 -2.74 -19.36 22.94
C LYS A 253 -3.41 -18.54 21.84
N PRO A 254 -4.74 -18.65 21.66
CA PRO A 254 -5.44 -17.86 20.65
C PRO A 254 -5.33 -16.36 20.94
N VAL A 255 -5.45 -15.56 19.88
CA VAL A 255 -5.54 -14.10 20.02
C VAL A 255 -6.79 -13.74 20.83
N PHE A 256 -6.59 -12.94 21.87
CA PHE A 256 -7.67 -12.42 22.70
C PHE A 256 -8.64 -11.61 21.83
N GLY A 257 -9.94 -11.88 21.95
CA GLY A 257 -10.95 -11.18 21.17
C GLY A 257 -10.88 -11.46 19.66
N GLY A 258 -10.57 -12.68 19.22
CA GLY A 258 -10.47 -13.02 17.79
C GLY A 258 -11.62 -12.50 16.91
N GLN A 259 -12.88 -12.58 17.37
CA GLN A 259 -14.01 -12.04 16.63
C GLN A 259 -14.00 -10.49 16.55
N SER A 260 -13.62 -9.81 17.64
CA SER A 260 -13.50 -8.34 17.63
C SER A 260 -12.32 -7.88 16.78
N MET A 261 -11.25 -8.69 16.65
CA MET A 261 -10.16 -8.46 15.70
C MET A 261 -10.64 -8.47 14.24
N ILE A 262 -11.49 -9.44 13.88
CA ILE A 262 -12.08 -9.56 12.53
C ILE A 262 -12.98 -8.36 12.26
N LEU A 263 -13.89 -8.05 13.21
CA LEU A 263 -14.78 -6.89 13.10
C LEU A 263 -13.99 -5.59 12.94
N ALA A 264 -12.93 -5.40 13.74
CA ALA A 264 -12.08 -4.23 13.64
C ALA A 264 -11.40 -4.09 12.26
N MET A 265 -10.92 -5.19 11.67
CA MET A 265 -10.37 -5.16 10.30
C MET A 265 -11.43 -4.80 9.26
N GLY A 266 -12.65 -5.33 9.39
CA GLY A 266 -13.77 -4.95 8.53
C GLY A 266 -14.12 -3.46 8.66
N CYS A 267 -14.22 -2.94 9.88
CA CYS A 267 -14.44 -1.52 10.14
C CYS A 267 -13.35 -0.64 9.54
N ILE A 268 -12.08 -0.98 9.72
CA ILE A 268 -10.95 -0.25 9.13
C ILE A 268 -11.05 -0.24 7.60
N SER A 269 -11.42 -1.37 7.00
CA SER A 269 -11.54 -1.47 5.54
C SER A 269 -12.66 -0.59 4.98
N ILE A 270 -13.82 -0.60 5.62
CA ILE A 270 -14.97 0.22 5.21
C ILE A 270 -14.67 1.70 5.46
N LEU A 271 -14.29 2.07 6.69
CA LEU A 271 -13.99 3.45 7.04
C LEU A 271 -12.81 4.00 6.22
N GLY A 272 -11.83 3.17 5.89
CA GLY A 272 -10.70 3.56 5.05
C GLY A 272 -11.10 4.02 3.65
N THR A 273 -12.16 3.44 3.08
CA THR A 273 -12.75 3.92 1.81
C THR A 273 -13.59 5.19 1.95
N LEU A 274 -13.84 5.67 3.17
CA LEU A 274 -14.73 6.80 3.47
C LEU A 274 -14.01 8.03 4.03
N VAL A 275 -12.68 8.04 4.10
CA VAL A 275 -11.93 9.13 4.78
C VAL A 275 -10.89 9.85 3.92
N TRP A 276 -10.77 9.52 2.64
CA TRP A 276 -9.66 9.97 1.79
C TRP A 276 -9.41 11.48 1.76
N VAL A 277 -10.45 12.28 1.96
CA VAL A 277 -10.41 13.75 1.92
C VAL A 277 -9.56 14.36 3.04
N HIS A 278 -9.16 13.63 4.09
CA HIS A 278 -8.21 14.21 5.06
C HIS A 278 -6.84 14.55 4.48
N HIS A 279 -6.49 14.02 3.31
CA HIS A 279 -5.28 14.43 2.59
C HIS A 279 -5.47 15.72 1.80
N MET A 280 -6.69 16.27 1.78
CA MET A 280 -7.11 17.41 0.97
C MET A 280 -7.60 18.58 1.84
N MET A 281 -7.31 18.59 3.15
CA MET A 281 -7.85 19.58 4.09
C MET A 281 -7.44 21.03 3.78
N THR A 282 -6.40 21.22 2.96
CA THR A 282 -5.87 22.52 2.54
C THR A 282 -6.28 22.94 1.14
N THR A 283 -7.14 22.19 0.43
CA THR A 283 -7.56 22.52 -0.95
C THR A 283 -8.70 23.53 -1.04
N GLY A 284 -9.17 24.07 0.08
CA GLY A 284 -10.27 25.04 0.12
C GLY A 284 -11.67 24.45 0.31
N LEU A 285 -11.76 23.21 0.82
CA LEU A 285 -13.03 22.54 1.12
C LEU A 285 -13.87 23.29 2.15
N GLU A 286 -15.20 23.16 2.02
CA GLU A 286 -16.18 23.73 2.96
C GLU A 286 -15.92 23.25 4.40
N ALA A 287 -16.26 24.10 5.37
CA ALA A 287 -16.03 23.81 6.79
C ALA A 287 -16.74 22.51 7.24
N ASP A 288 -17.96 22.27 6.75
CA ASP A 288 -18.75 21.09 7.10
C ASP A 288 -18.14 19.81 6.51
N THR A 289 -17.67 19.86 5.26
CA THR A 289 -16.95 18.74 4.62
C THR A 289 -15.69 18.39 5.41
N ARG A 290 -14.86 19.38 5.77
CA ARG A 290 -13.66 19.14 6.57
C ARG A 290 -14.01 18.56 7.94
N SER A 291 -15.03 19.09 8.61
CA SER A 291 -15.47 18.62 9.93
C SER A 291 -15.96 17.17 9.88
N TYR A 292 -16.73 16.80 8.85
CA TYR A 292 -17.17 15.43 8.60
C TYR A 292 -15.96 14.49 8.44
N PHE A 293 -15.06 14.80 7.52
CA PHE A 293 -13.92 13.93 7.23
C PHE A 293 -12.94 13.84 8.40
N SER A 294 -12.75 14.91 9.18
CA SER A 294 -11.98 14.87 10.42
C SER A 294 -12.62 13.91 11.44
N ALA A 295 -13.92 14.03 11.68
CA ALA A 295 -14.63 13.18 12.64
C ALA A 295 -14.59 11.69 12.25
N VAL A 296 -14.83 11.37 10.97
CA VAL A 296 -14.79 9.98 10.48
C VAL A 296 -13.36 9.43 10.49
N THR A 297 -12.35 10.25 10.18
CA THR A 297 -10.94 9.84 10.28
C THR A 297 -10.56 9.48 11.71
N ILE A 298 -10.92 10.31 12.69
CA ILE A 298 -10.69 10.04 14.11
C ILE A 298 -11.40 8.75 14.56
N MET A 299 -12.59 8.45 14.01
CA MET A 299 -13.32 7.22 14.32
C MET A 299 -12.52 5.94 14.00
N ILE A 300 -11.59 5.97 13.04
CA ILE A 300 -10.73 4.82 12.71
C ILE A 300 -9.80 4.43 13.88
N ALA A 301 -9.50 5.36 14.79
CA ALA A 301 -8.74 5.05 16.00
C ALA A 301 -9.44 4.01 16.90
N ILE A 302 -10.78 3.89 16.84
CA ILE A 302 -11.55 2.96 17.68
C ILE A 302 -11.30 1.49 17.29
N PRO A 303 -11.53 1.05 16.03
CA PRO A 303 -11.22 -0.33 15.65
C PRO A 303 -9.71 -0.60 15.70
N THR A 304 -8.86 0.37 15.39
CA THR A 304 -7.41 0.22 15.49
C THR A 304 -6.96 0.00 16.94
N GLY A 305 -7.47 0.82 17.87
CA GLY A 305 -7.23 0.68 19.30
C GLY A 305 -7.73 -0.66 19.84
N THR A 306 -8.90 -1.12 19.40
CA THR A 306 -9.42 -2.46 19.74
C THR A 306 -8.40 -3.55 19.41
N LYS A 307 -7.74 -3.48 18.24
CA LYS A 307 -6.71 -4.44 17.87
C LYS A 307 -5.47 -4.36 18.76
N ILE A 308 -5.00 -3.14 19.06
CA ILE A 308 -3.85 -2.91 19.95
C ILE A 308 -4.12 -3.51 21.33
N PHE A 309 -5.27 -3.23 21.93
CA PHE A 309 -5.64 -3.79 23.23
C PHE A 309 -5.81 -5.31 23.20
N ASN A 310 -6.35 -5.86 22.11
CA ASN A 310 -6.43 -7.31 21.93
C ASN A 310 -5.04 -7.97 21.83
N TRP A 311 -4.07 -7.35 21.15
CA TRP A 311 -2.69 -7.83 21.15
C TRP A 311 -2.05 -7.75 22.54
N ILE A 312 -2.27 -6.66 23.28
CA ILE A 312 -1.81 -6.54 24.67
C ILE A 312 -2.42 -7.65 25.53
N GLY A 313 -3.74 -7.87 25.46
CA GLY A 313 -4.42 -8.95 26.16
C GLY A 313 -3.91 -10.34 25.75
N THR A 314 -3.52 -10.51 24.48
CA THR A 314 -2.86 -11.73 23.99
C THR A 314 -1.46 -11.88 24.57
N VAL A 315 -0.73 -10.81 24.87
CA VAL A 315 0.60 -10.93 25.50
C VAL A 315 0.49 -11.13 27.02
N MET A 316 -0.49 -10.50 27.68
CA MET A 316 -0.67 -10.57 29.13
C MET A 316 -0.82 -12.00 29.65
N GLY A 317 -0.13 -12.30 30.75
CA GLY A 317 -0.17 -13.63 31.38
C GLY A 317 0.47 -14.75 30.55
N THR A 318 1.22 -14.42 29.50
CA THR A 318 2.04 -15.41 28.78
C THR A 318 3.22 -15.81 29.65
N PRO A 319 3.37 -17.10 30.02
CA PRO A 319 4.39 -17.55 30.98
C PRO A 319 5.81 -17.58 30.37
N TRP A 320 5.90 -17.46 29.05
CA TRP A 320 7.14 -17.56 28.31
C TRP A 320 7.72 -16.18 28.02
N HIS A 321 8.93 -15.92 28.50
CA HIS A 321 9.79 -14.87 27.98
C HIS A 321 10.33 -15.36 26.62
N THR A 322 9.60 -15.14 25.53
CA THR A 322 10.10 -15.57 24.22
C THR A 322 11.19 -14.63 23.74
N VAL A 323 12.31 -15.21 23.31
CA VAL A 323 13.56 -14.51 22.91
C VAL A 323 13.69 -14.44 21.38
N ASN A 324 12.68 -14.91 20.64
CA ASN A 324 12.74 -15.03 19.18
C ASN A 324 12.53 -13.68 18.50
N ALA A 325 13.24 -13.46 17.40
CA ALA A 325 13.21 -12.19 16.65
C ALA A 325 11.79 -11.81 16.18
N GLU A 326 10.98 -12.79 15.79
CA GLU A 326 9.59 -12.59 15.35
C GLU A 326 8.70 -12.00 16.46
N TYR A 327 8.88 -12.47 17.70
CA TYR A 327 8.10 -11.97 18.84
C TYR A 327 8.51 -10.54 19.20
N TRP A 328 9.82 -10.27 19.23
CA TRP A 328 10.32 -8.92 19.45
C TRP A 328 9.89 -7.96 18.33
N ALA A 329 9.92 -8.40 17.07
CA ALA A 329 9.40 -7.62 15.95
C ALA A 329 7.90 -7.32 16.11
N ALA A 330 7.11 -8.29 16.57
CA ALA A 330 5.68 -8.09 16.83
C ALA A 330 5.43 -7.12 18.01
N ILE A 331 6.18 -7.21 19.11
CA ILE A 331 6.09 -6.25 20.22
C ILE A 331 6.51 -4.85 19.77
N ALA A 332 7.64 -4.74 19.07
CA ALA A 332 8.13 -3.47 18.54
C ALA A 332 7.12 -2.85 17.57
N PHE A 333 6.50 -3.67 16.71
CA PHE A 333 5.40 -3.25 15.86
C PHE A 333 4.26 -2.66 16.68
N VAL A 334 3.75 -3.36 17.69
CA VAL A 334 2.62 -2.86 18.50
C VAL A 334 2.95 -1.51 19.14
N LEU A 335 4.17 -1.34 19.66
CA LEU A 335 4.61 -0.09 20.29
C LEU A 335 4.77 1.06 19.27
N LEU A 336 5.56 0.85 18.23
CA LEU A 336 5.86 1.89 17.23
C LEU A 336 4.63 2.25 16.39
N PHE A 337 3.79 1.26 16.07
CA PHE A 337 2.53 1.48 15.38
C PHE A 337 1.56 2.31 16.24
N SER A 338 1.52 2.07 17.56
CA SER A 338 0.70 2.88 18.47
C SER A 338 1.20 4.33 18.53
N LEU A 339 2.52 4.55 18.62
CA LEU A 339 3.10 5.89 18.62
C LEU A 339 2.78 6.64 17.31
N GLY A 340 3.03 6.01 16.15
CA GLY A 340 2.68 6.59 14.85
C GLY A 340 1.18 6.85 14.71
N GLY A 341 0.33 5.94 15.22
CA GLY A 341 -1.11 6.11 15.25
C GLY A 341 -1.55 7.31 16.08
N THR A 342 -0.96 7.54 17.25
CA THR A 342 -1.29 8.72 18.08
C THR A 342 -0.93 10.03 17.39
N THR A 343 0.20 10.09 16.67
CA THR A 343 0.55 11.28 15.89
C THR A 343 -0.36 11.50 14.68
N GLY A 344 -0.96 10.44 14.12
CA GLY A 344 -1.93 10.56 13.03
C GLY A 344 -3.34 10.97 13.47
N VAL A 345 -3.66 10.83 14.76
CA VAL A 345 -4.95 11.30 15.33
C VAL A 345 -4.93 12.79 15.65
N VAL A 346 -3.76 13.33 16.00
CA VAL A 346 -3.52 14.76 16.26
C VAL A 346 -3.55 15.55 14.95
#